data_AF-A0AA37Q5J1-F1
#
_entry.id   AF-A0AA37Q5J1-F1
#
_cell.length_a   1.000
_cell.length_b   1.000
_cell.length_c   1.000
_cell.angle_alpha   90.00
_cell.angle_beta   90.00
_cell.angle_gamma   90.00
#
_symmetry.space_group_name_H-M   'P 1'
#
loop_
_entity.id
_entity.type
_entity.pdbx_description
1 polymer ?
#
loop_
_entity_poly.entity_id
_entity_poly.type
_entity_poly.pdbx_seq_one_letter_code
_entity_poly.pdbx_strand_id
1 'polypeptide(L)'
;MTTAPAFRTDERPARGTRPRLPHPRAVLREQLRTTGHALRWPALVVAALVALATLRLASRILSRGAAVELHDEPTALLGLVGALMPIAVWARDERFGPGFLWTLPVDRRRHALIKVLAGWLWLMGGVALLALWMLVLAVASGGRVLPLETLQVLGGPAPVAGALDPAALRTVQWAPGPVIWAVPFTAATVSYLLASALALGTRHPLRWVVGTALALPLSSIAGEVAGEQLGMSWLANAPPRALELLIESRFGLDAVLTARTSSLDDAATLTTGQQVMVWSAVPDLADWRTATLLWTGLGLLALWAAASRHRERRRA
;
A
#
# COMPACT_ATOMS: atom_id res chain seq x y z
N MET A 1 61.39 0.55 7.59
CA MET A 1 61.09 0.79 9.02
C MET A 1 60.04 1.88 9.09
N THR A 2 58.79 1.49 9.32
CA THR A 2 57.62 2.38 9.26
C THR A 2 57.17 2.61 10.70
N THR A 3 57.34 3.84 11.19
CA THR A 3 56.99 4.24 12.56
C THR A 3 55.48 4.16 12.75
N ALA A 4 55.03 3.31 13.66
CA ALA A 4 53.63 3.20 14.05
C ALA A 4 53.16 4.53 14.68
N PRO A 5 51.97 5.05 14.31
CA PRO A 5 51.46 6.27 14.91
C PRO A 5 51.18 6.04 16.39
N ALA A 6 51.76 6.89 17.24
CA ALA A 6 51.53 6.90 18.67
C ALA A 6 50.03 7.14 18.95
N PHE A 7 49.36 6.14 19.52
CA PHE A 7 48.01 6.28 20.04
C PHE A 7 48.03 7.31 21.18
N ARG A 8 47.58 8.52 20.86
CA ARG A 8 47.39 9.61 21.82
C ARG A 8 46.31 9.18 22.80
N THR A 9 46.72 8.83 24.02
CA THR A 9 45.84 8.49 25.14
C THR A 9 45.38 9.78 25.81
N ASP A 10 44.68 10.63 25.05
CA ASP A 10 44.09 11.83 25.63
C ASP A 10 42.85 11.45 26.46
N GLU A 11 42.94 11.79 27.73
CA GLU A 11 41.87 12.03 28.69
C GLU A 11 40.94 10.85 29.05
N ARG A 12 41.19 10.26 30.23
CA ARG A 12 40.15 9.53 30.96
C ARG A 12 38.99 10.50 31.27
N PRO A 13 37.80 10.34 30.67
CA PRO A 13 36.67 11.18 31.01
C PRO A 13 36.34 11.01 32.49
N ALA A 14 36.17 12.14 33.18
CA ALA A 14 35.81 12.19 34.60
C ALA A 14 34.59 11.29 34.86
N ARG A 15 34.77 10.28 35.72
CA ARG A 15 33.71 9.38 36.17
C ARG A 15 32.65 10.21 36.91
N GLY A 16 31.49 10.46 36.28
CA GLY A 16 30.36 11.03 37.03
C GLY A 16 29.16 11.47 36.21
N THR A 17 29.34 12.04 35.02
CA THR A 17 28.21 12.54 34.24
C THR A 17 27.69 11.47 33.29
N ARG A 18 26.56 10.83 33.65
CA ARG A 18 25.81 10.00 32.70
C ARG A 18 25.47 10.88 31.48
N PRO A 19 25.79 10.46 30.25
CA PRO A 19 25.44 11.23 29.06
C PRO A 19 23.92 11.47 29.04
N ARG A 20 23.51 12.73 28.82
CA ARG A 20 22.09 13.07 28.68
C ARG A 20 21.52 12.30 27.50
N LEU A 21 20.43 11.59 27.72
CA LEU A 21 19.70 10.92 26.65
C LEU A 21 19.19 11.98 25.65
N PRO A 22 19.31 11.73 24.34
CA PRO A 22 18.83 12.68 23.34
C PRO A 22 17.31 12.83 23.43
N HIS A 23 16.82 14.05 23.23
CA HIS A 23 15.39 14.36 23.24
C HIS A 23 14.68 13.63 22.09
N PRO A 24 13.47 13.06 22.27
CA PRO A 24 12.78 12.29 21.24
C PRO A 24 12.56 13.04 19.93
N ARG A 25 12.35 14.36 20.00
CA ARG A 25 12.24 15.23 18.82
C ARG A 25 13.51 15.24 17.97
N ALA A 26 14.69 15.25 18.60
CA ALA A 26 15.97 15.20 17.90
C ALA A 26 16.14 13.83 17.20
N VAL A 27 15.77 12.74 17.90
CA VAL A 27 15.80 11.39 17.33
C VAL A 27 14.85 11.28 16.12
N LEU A 28 13.62 11.79 16.22
CA LEU A 28 12.67 11.79 15.11
C LEU A 28 13.19 12.61 13.91
N ARG A 29 13.73 13.80 14.14
CA ARG A 29 14.31 14.65 13.08
C ARG A 29 15.45 13.94 12.36
N GLU A 30 16.33 13.28 13.10
CA GLU A 30 17.46 12.54 12.51
C GLU A 30 16.99 11.31 11.74
N GLN A 31 15.99 10.58 12.26
CA GLN A 31 15.36 9.47 11.56
C GLN A 31 14.69 9.93 10.26
N LEU A 32 13.95 11.05 10.29
CA LEU A 32 13.36 11.63 9.09
C LEU A 32 14.42 11.96 8.03
N ARG A 33 15.54 12.55 8.42
CA ARG A 33 16.64 12.88 7.52
C ARG A 33 17.30 11.62 6.95
N THR A 34 17.62 10.65 7.80
CA THR A 34 18.27 9.40 7.41
C THR A 34 17.36 8.57 6.50
N THR A 35 16.09 8.43 6.84
CA THR A 35 15.08 7.75 6.02
C THR A 35 14.91 8.47 4.68
N GLY A 36 14.85 9.81 4.66
CA GLY A 36 14.80 10.57 3.41
C GLY A 36 16.00 10.32 2.50
N HIS A 37 17.22 10.29 3.07
CA HIS A 37 18.43 9.94 2.33
C HIS A 37 18.42 8.50 1.80
N ALA A 38 17.87 7.55 2.56
CA ALA A 38 17.72 6.15 2.12
C ALA A 38 16.72 6.02 0.94
N LEU A 39 15.66 6.83 0.96
CA LEU A 39 14.61 6.83 -0.05
C LEU A 39 14.95 7.62 -1.33
N ARG A 40 16.06 8.37 -1.35
CA ARG A 40 16.43 9.23 -2.49
C ARG A 40 16.42 8.49 -3.83
N TRP A 41 17.03 7.31 -3.89
CA TRP A 41 17.09 6.53 -5.14
C TRP A 41 15.71 6.02 -5.58
N PRO A 42 14.94 5.32 -4.72
CA PRO A 42 13.55 4.97 -5.05
C PRO A 42 12.71 6.18 -5.47
N ALA A 43 12.82 7.31 -4.77
CA ALA A 43 12.08 8.52 -5.08
C ALA A 43 12.43 9.08 -6.47
N LEU A 44 13.70 9.04 -6.87
CA LEU A 44 14.14 9.46 -8.21
C LEU A 44 13.57 8.54 -9.29
N VAL A 45 13.55 7.22 -9.07
CA VAL A 45 12.94 6.26 -10.01
C VAL A 45 11.45 6.53 -10.16
N VAL A 46 10.73 6.69 -9.04
CA VAL A 46 9.30 7.02 -9.07
C VAL A 46 9.06 8.35 -9.78
N ALA A 47 9.85 9.39 -9.48
CA ALA A 47 9.73 10.68 -10.14
C ALA A 47 9.97 10.59 -11.65
N ALA A 48 10.95 9.79 -12.10
CA ALA A 48 11.20 9.56 -13.51
C ALA A 48 10.04 8.84 -14.20
N LEU A 49 9.44 7.83 -13.55
CA LEU A 49 8.26 7.13 -14.05
C LEU A 49 7.04 8.05 -14.14
N VAL A 50 6.79 8.87 -13.11
CA VAL A 50 5.71 9.87 -13.11
C VAL A 50 5.93 10.91 -14.22
N ALA A 51 7.16 11.38 -14.41
CA ALA A 51 7.48 12.31 -15.49
C ALA A 51 7.24 11.69 -16.87
N LEU A 52 7.65 10.44 -17.08
CA LEU A 52 7.41 9.71 -18.33
C LEU A 52 5.92 9.49 -18.60
N ALA A 53 5.16 9.08 -17.57
CA ALA A 53 3.71 8.93 -17.65
C ALA A 53 3.03 10.25 -17.99
N THR A 54 3.47 11.35 -17.37
CA THR A 54 2.98 12.70 -17.65
C THR A 54 3.28 13.12 -19.09
N LEU A 55 4.49 12.88 -19.59
CA LEU A 55 4.86 13.21 -20.96
C LEU A 55 4.01 12.43 -21.97
N ARG A 56 3.77 11.14 -21.71
CA ARG A 56 2.90 10.31 -22.54
C ARG A 56 1.44 10.77 -22.50
N LEU A 57 0.97 11.25 -21.35
CA LEU A 57 -0.36 11.80 -21.20
C LEU A 57 -0.50 13.11 -21.97
N ALA A 58 0.45 14.03 -21.79
CA ALA A 58 0.52 15.29 -22.52
C ALA A 58 0.52 15.06 -24.04
N SER A 59 1.32 14.12 -24.56
CA SER A 59 1.33 13.83 -25.99
C SER A 59 -0.02 13.31 -26.51
N ARG A 60 -0.77 12.55 -25.71
CA ARG A 60 -2.14 12.12 -26.04
C ARG A 60 -3.13 13.28 -26.03
N ILE A 61 -3.06 14.17 -25.04
CA ILE A 61 -3.92 15.36 -24.96
C ILE A 61 -3.68 16.23 -26.19
N LEU A 62 -2.42 16.53 -26.53
CA LEU A 62 -2.09 17.36 -27.68
C LEU A 62 -2.47 16.72 -29.02
N SER A 63 -2.29 15.41 -29.18
CA SER A 63 -2.54 14.73 -30.47
C SER A 63 -3.99 14.33 -30.72
N ARG A 64 -4.78 14.08 -29.67
CA ARG A 64 -6.14 13.53 -29.78
C ARG A 64 -7.23 14.39 -29.14
N GLY A 65 -6.86 15.51 -28.50
CA GLY A 65 -7.80 16.32 -27.73
C GLY A 65 -8.41 15.55 -26.55
N ALA A 66 -7.74 14.51 -26.06
CA ALA A 66 -8.26 13.67 -24.98
C ALA A 66 -8.29 14.45 -23.67
N ALA A 67 -9.44 14.50 -22.99
CA ALA A 67 -9.52 14.98 -21.62
C ALA A 67 -9.00 13.90 -20.66
N VAL A 68 -8.25 14.30 -19.64
CA VAL A 68 -7.82 13.38 -18.59
C VAL A 68 -8.93 13.28 -17.56
N GLU A 69 -9.53 12.11 -17.47
CA GLU A 69 -10.43 11.77 -16.37
C GLU A 69 -9.62 11.04 -15.31
N LEU A 70 -9.67 11.51 -14.05
CA LEU A 70 -9.14 10.74 -12.94
C LEU A 70 -10.01 9.49 -12.78
N HIS A 71 -9.54 8.39 -13.37
CA HIS A 71 -10.06 7.06 -13.07
C HIS A 71 -9.43 6.53 -11.78
N ASP A 72 -9.97 5.43 -11.24
CA ASP A 72 -9.60 4.86 -9.94
C ASP A 72 -8.24 4.14 -9.92
N GLU A 73 -7.60 3.92 -11.07
CA GLU A 73 -6.30 3.25 -11.17
C GLU A 73 -5.13 3.82 -10.31
N PRO A 74 -5.00 5.15 -10.05
CA PRO A 74 -3.84 5.66 -9.32
C PRO A 74 -3.88 5.29 -7.82
N THR A 75 -5.02 4.94 -7.23
CA THR A 75 -5.11 4.60 -5.80
C THR A 75 -4.49 3.23 -5.49
N ALA A 76 -4.73 2.23 -6.34
CA ALA A 76 -4.12 0.90 -6.20
C ALA A 76 -2.59 0.96 -6.29
N LEU A 77 -2.06 1.77 -7.22
CA LEU A 77 -0.62 2.02 -7.35
C LEU A 77 -0.04 2.63 -6.07
N LEU A 78 -0.74 3.58 -5.44
CA LEU A 78 -0.31 4.17 -4.17
C LEU A 78 -0.33 3.16 -3.01
N GLY A 79 -1.32 2.25 -2.99
CA GLY A 79 -1.33 1.10 -2.10
C GLY A 79 -0.08 0.22 -2.28
N LEU A 80 0.31 -0.07 -3.52
CA LEU A 80 1.52 -0.83 -3.84
C LEU A 80 2.80 -0.09 -3.42
N VAL A 81 2.91 1.21 -3.68
CA VAL A 81 4.03 2.03 -3.20
C VAL A 81 4.12 1.96 -1.68
N GLY A 82 2.99 2.07 -0.97
CA GLY A 82 2.91 1.89 0.47
C GLY A 82 3.43 0.53 0.94
N ALA A 83 3.10 -0.56 0.23
CA ALA A 83 3.58 -1.91 0.56
C ALA A 83 5.09 -2.09 0.31
N LEU A 84 5.65 -1.47 -0.73
CA LEU A 84 7.06 -1.61 -1.08
C LEU A 84 7.99 -0.70 -0.27
N MET A 85 7.49 0.44 0.19
CA MET A 85 8.31 1.44 0.86
C MET A 85 9.02 0.95 2.12
N PRO A 86 8.41 0.13 3.00
CA PRO A 86 9.12 -0.44 4.15
C PRO A 86 10.38 -1.21 3.73
N ILE A 87 10.34 -1.93 2.62
CA ILE A 87 11.52 -2.67 2.13
C ILE A 87 12.68 -1.70 1.89
N ALA A 88 12.43 -0.56 1.24
CA ALA A 88 13.44 0.47 1.00
C ALA A 88 13.91 1.16 2.30
N VAL A 89 12.99 1.50 3.20
CA VAL A 89 13.30 2.13 4.51
C VAL A 89 14.23 1.25 5.35
N TRP A 90 14.06 -0.07 5.23
CA TRP A 90 14.78 -1.06 6.01
C TRP A 90 15.89 -1.81 5.23
N ALA A 91 16.18 -1.43 3.98
CA ALA A 91 17.13 -2.16 3.13
C ALA A 91 18.59 -2.04 3.62
N ARG A 92 18.94 -0.91 4.24
CA ARG A 92 20.30 -0.62 4.73
C ARG A 92 20.56 -1.04 6.17
N ASP A 93 19.52 -1.48 6.87
CA ASP A 93 19.67 -1.94 8.24
C ASP A 93 19.90 -3.44 8.26
N GLU A 94 21.01 -3.88 8.83
CA GLU A 94 21.24 -5.27 9.19
C GLU A 94 20.29 -5.69 10.32
N ARG A 95 19.02 -5.96 9.97
CA ARG A 95 17.95 -6.29 10.91
C ARG A 95 18.22 -7.56 11.74
N PHE A 96 19.07 -8.45 11.24
CA PHE A 96 19.36 -9.75 11.88
C PHE A 96 20.84 -10.13 11.78
N GLY A 97 21.72 -9.15 11.56
CA GLY A 97 23.17 -9.38 11.62
C GLY A 97 23.67 -9.43 13.07
N PRO A 98 24.86 -10.00 13.33
CA PRO A 98 25.54 -9.93 14.64
C PRO A 98 25.96 -8.49 15.03
N GLY A 99 25.48 -7.48 14.30
CA GLY A 99 25.88 -6.08 14.40
C GLY A 99 25.67 -5.46 15.78
N PHE A 100 26.72 -4.76 16.20
CA PHE A 100 26.95 -3.96 17.41
C PHE A 100 25.77 -3.09 17.90
N LEU A 101 24.84 -2.67 17.03
CA LEU A 101 23.68 -1.86 17.44
C LEU A 101 22.68 -2.67 18.29
N TRP A 102 22.65 -4.00 18.16
CA TRP A 102 21.73 -4.85 18.92
C TRP A 102 22.17 -5.03 20.39
N THR A 103 23.42 -4.80 20.74
CA THR A 103 23.89 -4.91 22.14
C THR A 103 23.64 -3.64 22.96
N LEU A 104 23.36 -2.51 22.30
CA LEU A 104 23.16 -1.23 22.99
C LEU A 104 21.89 -1.25 23.89
N PRO A 105 21.94 -0.60 25.06
CA PRO A 105 20.83 -0.53 26.02
C PRO A 105 19.80 0.54 25.62
N VAL A 106 19.30 0.48 24.38
CA VAL A 106 18.29 1.41 23.86
C VAL A 106 16.94 0.70 23.75
N ASP A 107 15.85 1.42 24.04
CA ASP A 107 14.49 0.93 23.81
C ASP A 107 14.23 0.73 22.30
N ARG A 108 14.44 -0.51 21.86
CA ARG A 108 14.36 -0.94 20.46
C ARG A 108 12.96 -0.72 19.88
N ARG A 109 11.92 -0.94 20.68
CA ARG A 109 10.52 -0.77 20.25
C ARG A 109 10.28 0.68 19.87
N ARG A 110 10.69 1.62 20.74
CA ARG A 110 10.54 3.04 20.47
C ARG A 110 11.32 3.46 19.22
N HIS A 111 12.55 2.98 19.04
CA HIS A 111 13.35 3.31 17.87
C HIS A 111 12.72 2.79 16.57
N ALA A 112 12.29 1.52 16.54
CA ALA A 112 11.61 0.93 15.40
C ALA A 112 10.32 1.69 15.04
N LEU A 113 9.49 2.02 16.03
CA LEU A 113 8.27 2.78 15.80
C LEU A 113 8.54 4.20 15.29
N ILE A 114 9.58 4.88 15.79
CA ILE A 114 9.99 6.20 15.27
C ILE A 114 10.45 6.08 13.81
N LYS A 115 11.18 5.03 13.45
CA LYS A 115 11.63 4.80 12.07
C LYS A 115 10.46 4.51 11.13
N VAL A 116 9.49 3.70 11.56
CA VAL A 116 8.24 3.46 10.81
C VAL A 116 7.45 4.76 10.66
N LEU A 117 7.33 5.56 11.72
CA LEU A 117 6.68 6.87 11.63
C LEU A 117 7.39 7.80 10.64
N ALA A 118 8.72 7.83 10.65
CA ALA A 118 9.51 8.63 9.72
C ALA A 118 9.29 8.20 8.26
N GLY A 119 9.25 6.90 7.98
CA GLY A 119 8.91 6.38 6.65
C GLY A 119 7.47 6.69 6.25
N TRP A 120 6.50 6.56 7.16
CA TRP A 120 5.10 6.93 6.91
C TRP A 120 4.95 8.42 6.56
N LEU A 121 5.66 9.32 7.24
CA LEU A 121 5.62 10.75 6.93
C LEU A 121 6.14 11.05 5.51
N TRP A 122 7.21 10.38 5.08
CA TRP A 122 7.69 10.47 3.70
C TRP A 122 6.68 9.90 2.69
N LEU A 123 5.99 8.81 3.05
CA LEU A 123 4.93 8.22 2.21
C LEU A 123 3.80 9.22 2.00
N MET A 124 3.28 9.80 3.09
CA MET A 124 2.18 10.77 3.04
C MET A 124 2.56 12.02 2.25
N GLY A 125 3.79 12.50 2.40
CA GLY A 125 4.31 13.59 1.57
C GLY A 125 4.34 13.25 0.07
N GLY A 126 4.77 12.03 -0.28
CA GLY A 126 4.76 11.54 -1.66
C GLY A 126 3.36 11.37 -2.25
N VAL A 127 2.44 10.79 -1.47
CA VAL A 127 1.02 10.63 -1.84
C VAL A 127 0.37 11.99 -2.05
N ALA A 128 0.58 12.95 -1.14
CA ALA A 128 0.04 14.30 -1.26
C ALA A 128 0.57 15.02 -2.51
N LEU A 129 1.87 14.91 -2.79
CA LEU A 129 2.47 15.49 -3.98
C LEU A 129 1.90 14.87 -5.27
N LEU A 130 1.73 13.55 -5.30
CA LEU A 130 1.14 12.88 -6.46
C LEU A 130 -0.33 13.26 -6.65
N ALA A 131 -1.13 13.29 -5.58
CA ALA A 131 -2.53 13.70 -5.65
C ALA A 131 -2.66 15.15 -6.15
N LEU A 132 -1.82 16.07 -5.66
CA LEU A 132 -1.77 17.44 -6.14
C LEU A 132 -1.36 17.50 -7.62
N TRP A 133 -0.38 16.69 -8.03
CA TRP A 133 0.04 16.61 -9.43
C TRP A 133 -1.08 16.13 -10.35
N MET A 134 -1.80 15.08 -9.95
CA MET A 134 -2.96 14.57 -10.69
C MET A 134 -4.07 15.61 -10.80
N LEU A 135 -4.32 16.36 -9.71
CA LEU A 135 -5.27 17.48 -9.72
C LEU A 135 -4.85 18.56 -10.73
N VAL A 136 -3.58 18.95 -10.74
CA VAL A 136 -3.04 19.91 -11.72
C VAL A 136 -3.23 19.40 -13.15
N LEU A 137 -2.96 18.12 -13.41
CA LEU A 137 -3.14 17.52 -14.73
C LEU A 137 -4.60 17.53 -15.19
N ALA A 138 -5.53 17.16 -14.31
CA ALA A 138 -6.96 17.18 -14.61
C ALA A 138 -7.45 18.59 -14.95
N VAL A 139 -7.08 19.58 -14.13
CA VAL A 139 -7.44 20.99 -14.38
C VAL A 139 -6.81 21.49 -15.68
N ALA A 140 -5.53 21.20 -15.91
CA ALA A 140 -4.81 21.66 -17.10
C ALA A 140 -5.36 21.04 -18.41
N SER A 141 -5.88 19.81 -18.36
CA SER A 141 -6.47 19.16 -19.54
C SER A 141 -7.94 19.55 -19.77
N GLY A 142 -8.53 20.43 -18.95
CA GLY A 142 -9.98 20.67 -18.94
C GLY A 142 -10.79 19.44 -18.52
N GLY A 143 -10.12 18.47 -17.89
CA GLY A 143 -10.71 17.23 -17.42
C GLY A 143 -11.52 17.43 -16.15
N ARG A 144 -12.34 16.43 -15.82
CA ARG A 144 -13.12 16.42 -14.58
C ARG A 144 -12.37 15.63 -13.53
N VAL A 145 -12.37 16.18 -12.32
CA VAL A 145 -11.67 15.59 -11.18
C VAL A 145 -12.49 14.45 -10.54
N LEU A 146 -13.80 14.39 -10.82
CA LEU A 146 -14.70 13.33 -10.43
C LEU A 146 -15.62 13.00 -11.62
N PRO A 147 -15.80 11.72 -11.99
CA PRO A 147 -16.82 11.34 -12.96
C PRO A 147 -18.19 11.63 -12.35
N LEU A 148 -19.01 12.43 -13.06
CA LEU A 148 -20.34 12.84 -12.58
C LEU A 148 -21.44 11.82 -12.91
N GLU A 149 -21.21 10.96 -13.90
CA GLU A 149 -22.22 10.04 -14.45
C GLU A 149 -21.59 8.68 -14.71
N THR A 150 -22.17 7.62 -14.15
CA THR A 150 -21.80 6.23 -14.39
C THR A 150 -23.05 5.40 -14.71
N LEU A 151 -22.89 4.31 -15.48
CA LEU A 151 -23.99 3.40 -15.80
C LEU A 151 -24.11 2.35 -14.69
N GLN A 152 -25.32 2.12 -14.20
CA GLN A 152 -25.63 1.12 -13.18
C GLN A 152 -26.61 0.08 -13.74
N VAL A 153 -26.38 -1.20 -13.41
CA VAL A 153 -27.36 -2.26 -13.70
C VAL A 153 -28.61 -2.12 -12.81
N LEU A 154 -29.78 -2.17 -13.41
CA LEU A 154 -31.06 -2.29 -12.72
C LEU A 154 -31.29 -3.75 -12.27
N GLY A 155 -31.60 -3.97 -10.99
CA GLY A 155 -32.23 -5.22 -10.53
C GLY A 155 -31.33 -6.28 -9.90
N GLY A 156 -30.06 -5.99 -9.60
CA GLY A 156 -29.17 -6.91 -8.86
C GLY A 156 -27.79 -7.04 -9.48
N PRO A 157 -26.95 -7.98 -9.00
CA PRO A 157 -25.62 -8.21 -9.57
C PRO A 157 -25.76 -8.51 -11.07
N ALA A 158 -24.88 -7.89 -11.87
CA ALA A 158 -24.85 -8.09 -13.32
C ALA A 158 -24.75 -9.59 -13.64
N PRO A 159 -25.45 -10.10 -14.68
CA PRO A 159 -25.23 -11.47 -15.12
C PRO A 159 -23.77 -11.61 -15.58
N VAL A 160 -23.01 -12.45 -14.87
CA VAL A 160 -21.58 -12.74 -15.11
C VAL A 160 -21.32 -13.34 -16.51
N ALA A 161 -22.38 -13.78 -17.20
CA ALA A 161 -22.29 -14.29 -18.56
C ALA A 161 -23.52 -13.88 -19.38
N GLY A 162 -23.29 -13.12 -20.46
CA GLY A 162 -24.32 -12.78 -21.45
C GLY A 162 -24.29 -11.31 -21.88
N ALA A 163 -24.93 -11.03 -23.00
CA ALA A 163 -25.10 -9.66 -23.47
C ALA A 163 -26.18 -8.94 -22.63
N LEU A 164 -25.87 -7.77 -22.09
CA LEU A 164 -26.81 -6.96 -21.31
C LEU A 164 -27.72 -6.13 -22.23
N ASP A 165 -29.02 -6.17 -21.96
CA ASP A 165 -29.97 -5.27 -22.63
C ASP A 165 -29.70 -3.82 -22.18
N PRO A 166 -29.50 -2.86 -23.11
CA PRO A 166 -29.39 -1.45 -22.76
C PRO A 166 -30.55 -0.93 -21.88
N ALA A 167 -31.75 -1.51 -22.00
CA ALA A 167 -32.89 -1.15 -21.15
C ALA A 167 -32.73 -1.57 -19.68
N ALA A 168 -31.82 -2.49 -19.38
CA ALA A 168 -31.44 -2.88 -18.02
C ALA A 168 -30.41 -1.94 -17.39
N LEU A 169 -29.94 -0.92 -18.11
CA LEU A 169 -29.00 0.07 -17.59
C LEU A 169 -29.72 1.37 -17.23
N ARG A 170 -29.31 1.97 -16.12
CA ARG A 170 -29.68 3.34 -15.77
C ARG A 170 -28.43 4.19 -15.60
N THR A 171 -28.48 5.44 -16.06
CA THR A 171 -27.43 6.41 -15.72
C THR A 171 -27.65 6.88 -14.29
N VAL A 172 -26.60 6.83 -13.47
CA VAL A 172 -26.62 7.30 -12.08
C VAL A 172 -25.58 8.39 -11.93
N GLN A 173 -26.00 9.50 -11.34
CA GLN A 173 -25.07 10.55 -10.95
C GLN A 173 -24.43 10.19 -9.62
N TRP A 174 -23.16 9.81 -9.65
CA TRP A 174 -22.36 9.57 -8.45
C TRP A 174 -21.47 10.78 -8.19
N ALA A 175 -21.86 11.59 -7.21
CA ALA A 175 -21.07 12.73 -6.74
C ALA A 175 -20.49 12.39 -5.36
N PRO A 176 -19.35 11.68 -5.29
CA PRO A 176 -18.77 11.34 -4.00
C PRO A 176 -18.38 12.63 -3.27
N GLY A 177 -18.62 12.65 -1.95
CA GLY A 177 -18.17 13.74 -1.12
C GLY A 177 -16.64 13.91 -1.17
N PRO A 178 -16.10 15.06 -0.74
CA PRO A 178 -14.66 15.35 -0.78
C PRO A 178 -13.81 14.36 0.04
N VAL A 179 -14.44 13.53 0.87
CA VAL A 179 -13.80 12.47 1.65
C VAL A 179 -13.17 11.38 0.78
N ILE A 180 -13.65 11.16 -0.46
CA ILE A 180 -13.06 10.18 -1.38
C ILE A 180 -11.58 10.47 -1.68
N TRP A 181 -11.15 11.73 -1.56
CA TRP A 181 -9.74 12.13 -1.70
C TRP A 181 -8.82 11.55 -0.62
N ALA A 182 -9.38 11.04 0.48
CA ALA A 182 -8.62 10.36 1.52
C ALA A 182 -8.29 8.89 1.18
N VAL A 183 -8.99 8.26 0.21
CA VAL A 183 -8.77 6.87 -0.21
C VAL A 183 -7.30 6.56 -0.52
N PRO A 184 -6.57 7.32 -1.36
CA PRO A 184 -5.16 7.05 -1.63
C PRO A 184 -4.28 7.12 -0.37
N PHE A 185 -4.61 7.97 0.60
CA PHE A 185 -3.86 8.10 1.85
C PHE A 185 -4.12 6.91 2.78
N THR A 186 -5.37 6.45 2.88
CA THR A 186 -5.74 5.28 3.69
C THR A 186 -5.19 4.00 3.08
N ALA A 187 -5.28 3.84 1.76
CA ALA A 187 -4.70 2.74 1.01
C ALA A 187 -3.19 2.63 1.24
N ALA A 188 -2.46 3.73 1.03
CA ALA A 188 -1.02 3.78 1.27
C ALA A 188 -0.67 3.50 2.75
N THR A 189 -1.45 4.05 3.70
CA THR A 189 -1.24 3.85 5.14
C THR A 189 -1.41 2.39 5.55
N VAL A 190 -2.51 1.75 5.17
CA VAL A 190 -2.79 0.35 5.52
C VAL A 190 -1.71 -0.57 4.97
N SER A 191 -1.39 -0.44 3.67
CA SER A 191 -0.34 -1.22 3.04
C SER A 191 1.02 -1.01 3.70
N TYR A 192 1.35 0.24 4.05
CA TYR A 192 2.59 0.58 4.73
C TYR A 192 2.70 -0.02 6.13
N LEU A 193 1.61 0.00 6.91
CA LEU A 193 1.59 -0.59 8.25
C LEU A 193 1.76 -2.10 8.21
N LEU A 194 1.02 -2.80 7.34
CA LEU A 194 1.12 -4.25 7.18
C LEU A 194 2.51 -4.67 6.69
N ALA A 195 3.05 -4.00 5.68
CA ALA A 195 4.38 -4.28 5.18
C ALA A 195 5.48 -3.92 6.20
N SER A 196 5.30 -2.86 7.00
CA SER A 196 6.21 -2.53 8.11
C SER A 196 6.18 -3.60 9.21
N ALA A 197 4.99 -4.09 9.57
CA ALA A 197 4.83 -5.19 10.51
C ALA A 197 5.52 -6.46 10.02
N LEU A 198 5.35 -6.82 8.75
CA LEU A 198 6.03 -7.97 8.14
C LEU A 198 7.56 -7.78 8.10
N ALA A 199 8.03 -6.59 7.71
CA ALA A 199 9.43 -6.22 7.64
C ALA A 199 10.16 -6.26 8.99
N LEU A 200 9.43 -5.96 10.08
CA LEU A 200 9.91 -6.03 11.46
C LEU A 200 9.78 -7.43 12.06
N GLY A 201 8.67 -8.12 11.78
CA GLY A 201 8.34 -9.40 12.40
C GLY A 201 9.07 -10.60 11.82
N THR A 202 9.66 -10.46 10.61
CA THR A 202 10.25 -11.57 9.86
C THR A 202 11.70 -11.32 9.49
N ARG A 203 12.50 -12.40 9.43
CA ARG A 203 13.91 -12.35 8.99
C ARG A 203 14.06 -12.07 7.50
N HIS A 204 13.13 -12.58 6.70
CA HIS A 204 13.16 -12.55 5.24
C HIS A 204 11.78 -12.13 4.71
N PRO A 205 11.38 -10.85 4.82
CA PRO A 205 10.04 -10.41 4.44
C PRO A 205 9.72 -10.70 2.97
N LEU A 206 10.70 -10.54 2.07
CA LEU A 206 10.54 -10.86 0.65
C LEU A 206 10.21 -12.34 0.40
N ARG A 207 10.79 -13.27 1.17
CA ARG A 207 10.48 -14.70 1.03
C ARG A 207 9.05 -15.00 1.46
N TRP A 208 8.51 -14.27 2.43
CA TRP A 208 7.11 -14.37 2.83
C TRP A 208 6.18 -13.77 1.78
N VAL A 209 6.47 -12.57 1.26
CA VAL A 209 5.66 -11.96 0.20
C VAL A 209 5.62 -12.87 -1.04
N VAL A 210 6.78 -13.33 -1.52
CA VAL A 210 6.87 -14.24 -2.67
C VAL A 210 6.23 -15.59 -2.36
N GLY A 211 6.47 -16.13 -1.16
CA GLY A 211 5.88 -17.40 -0.73
C GLY A 211 4.36 -17.34 -0.69
N THR A 212 3.77 -16.27 -0.14
CA THR A 212 2.30 -16.06 -0.14
C THR A 212 1.77 -15.87 -1.55
N ALA A 213 2.44 -15.05 -2.38
CA ALA A 213 2.03 -14.82 -3.76
C ALA A 213 2.05 -16.11 -4.60
N LEU A 214 3.02 -17.00 -4.38
CA LEU A 214 3.10 -18.31 -5.05
C LEU A 214 2.18 -19.36 -4.43
N ALA A 215 1.94 -19.31 -3.12
CA ALA A 215 1.08 -20.28 -2.43
C ALA A 215 -0.36 -20.23 -2.95
N LEU A 216 -0.85 -19.04 -3.33
CA LEU A 216 -2.21 -18.87 -3.84
C LEU A 216 -2.47 -19.67 -5.13
N PRO A 217 -1.78 -19.43 -6.26
CA PRO A 217 -2.01 -20.21 -7.48
C PRO A 217 -1.67 -21.69 -7.28
N LEU A 218 -0.63 -22.02 -6.49
CA LEU A 218 -0.30 -23.41 -6.20
C LEU A 218 -1.41 -24.12 -5.40
N SER A 219 -2.07 -23.41 -4.48
CA SER A 219 -3.21 -23.95 -3.74
C SER A 219 -4.45 -24.15 -4.62
N SER A 220 -4.69 -23.26 -5.59
CA SER A 220 -5.76 -23.44 -6.58
C SER A 220 -5.50 -24.68 -7.44
N ILE A 221 -4.28 -24.81 -7.99
CA ILE A 221 -3.89 -25.98 -8.81
C ILE A 221 -3.99 -27.27 -8.01
N ALA A 222 -3.47 -27.30 -6.78
CA ALA A 222 -3.55 -28.47 -5.92
C ALA A 222 -5.01 -28.80 -5.55
N GLY A 223 -5.84 -27.78 -5.35
CA GLY A 223 -7.26 -27.92 -5.08
C GLY A 223 -8.03 -28.52 -6.25
N GLU A 224 -7.78 -28.07 -7.48
CA GLU A 224 -8.35 -28.65 -8.70
C GLU A 224 -8.01 -30.14 -8.83
N VAL A 225 -6.72 -30.49 -8.71
CA VAL A 225 -6.26 -31.88 -8.77
C VAL A 225 -6.88 -32.74 -7.68
N ALA A 226 -6.96 -32.24 -6.45
CA ALA A 226 -7.60 -32.95 -5.33
C ALA A 226 -9.12 -33.07 -5.51
N GLY A 227 -9.77 -32.08 -6.12
CA GLY A 227 -11.18 -32.09 -6.46
C GLY A 227 -11.51 -33.20 -7.46
N GLU A 228 -10.71 -33.31 -8.53
CA GLU A 228 -10.88 -34.33 -9.58
C GLU A 228 -10.56 -35.74 -9.08
N GLN A 229 -9.45 -35.92 -8.35
CA GLN A 229 -8.97 -37.26 -7.97
C GLN A 229 -9.61 -37.80 -6.70
N LEU A 230 -9.89 -36.94 -5.72
CA LEU A 230 -10.31 -37.34 -4.38
C LEU A 230 -11.76 -36.97 -4.07
N GLY A 231 -12.48 -36.34 -5.01
CA GLY A 231 -13.85 -35.88 -4.81
C GLY A 231 -13.98 -34.74 -3.78
N MET A 232 -12.87 -34.10 -3.40
CA MET A 232 -12.85 -33.03 -2.39
C MET A 232 -13.01 -31.64 -3.03
N SER A 233 -14.14 -31.39 -3.68
CA SER A 233 -14.44 -30.11 -4.36
C SER A 233 -14.37 -28.89 -3.45
N TRP A 234 -14.51 -29.05 -2.13
CA TRP A 234 -14.34 -27.96 -1.17
C TRP A 234 -12.90 -27.42 -1.10
N LEU A 235 -11.88 -28.26 -1.35
CA LEU A 235 -10.47 -27.84 -1.39
C LEU A 235 -10.15 -27.01 -2.64
N ALA A 236 -10.77 -27.33 -3.77
CA ALA A 236 -10.66 -26.53 -5.00
C ALA A 236 -11.22 -25.13 -4.80
N ASN A 237 -12.36 -25.03 -4.11
CA ASN A 237 -13.08 -23.77 -3.94
C ASN A 237 -12.62 -22.93 -2.75
N ALA A 238 -11.92 -23.51 -1.77
CA ALA A 238 -11.56 -22.80 -0.54
C ALA A 238 -10.55 -21.66 -0.76
N PRO A 239 -9.41 -21.84 -1.46
CA PRO A 239 -8.47 -20.75 -1.71
C PRO A 239 -9.05 -19.56 -2.50
N PRO A 240 -9.71 -19.74 -3.67
CA PRO A 240 -10.27 -18.62 -4.41
C PRO A 240 -11.36 -17.91 -3.61
N ARG A 241 -12.22 -18.65 -2.90
CA ARG A 241 -13.25 -18.06 -2.05
C ARG A 241 -12.67 -17.28 -0.86
N ALA A 242 -11.57 -17.76 -0.27
CA ALA A 242 -10.89 -17.01 0.79
C ALA A 242 -10.26 -15.72 0.26
N LEU A 243 -9.71 -15.74 -0.96
CA LEU A 243 -9.19 -14.54 -1.62
C LEU A 243 -10.30 -13.57 -1.99
N GLU A 244 -11.39 -14.06 -2.58
CA GLU A 244 -12.57 -13.26 -2.90
C GLU A 244 -13.12 -12.59 -1.63
N LEU A 245 -13.23 -13.33 -0.52
CA LEU A 245 -13.63 -12.76 0.77
C LEU A 245 -12.61 -11.75 1.33
N LEU A 246 -11.31 -11.95 1.09
CA LEU A 246 -10.27 -11.02 1.57
C LEU A 246 -10.23 -9.74 0.73
N ILE A 247 -10.40 -9.87 -0.59
CA ILE A 247 -10.20 -8.80 -1.58
C ILE A 247 -11.52 -8.08 -1.83
N GLU A 248 -12.56 -8.81 -2.24
CA GLU A 248 -13.82 -8.29 -2.80
C GLU A 248 -14.95 -8.20 -1.78
N SER A 249 -14.77 -8.69 -0.54
CA SER A 249 -15.81 -8.52 0.47
C SER A 249 -16.09 -7.05 0.77
N ARG A 250 -17.26 -6.81 1.37
CA ARG A 250 -17.72 -5.48 1.80
C ARG A 250 -16.68 -4.68 2.59
N PHE A 251 -15.83 -5.37 3.37
CA PHE A 251 -14.75 -4.78 4.17
C PHE A 251 -13.37 -5.29 3.76
N GLY A 252 -13.25 -5.84 2.55
CA GLY A 252 -12.03 -6.41 2.00
C GLY A 252 -10.98 -5.36 1.66
N LEU A 253 -9.89 -5.82 1.05
CA LEU A 253 -8.81 -4.94 0.61
C LEU A 253 -9.28 -3.94 -0.45
N ASP A 254 -10.15 -4.36 -1.37
CA ASP A 254 -10.70 -3.45 -2.37
C ASP A 254 -11.45 -2.27 -1.74
N ALA A 255 -12.22 -2.53 -0.69
CA ALA A 255 -12.92 -1.49 0.05
C ALA A 255 -11.99 -0.44 0.66
N VAL A 256 -10.76 -0.78 1.03
CA VAL A 256 -9.76 0.18 1.54
C VAL A 256 -8.95 0.83 0.42
N LEU A 257 -8.61 0.07 -0.60
CA LEU A 257 -7.70 0.48 -1.68
C LEU A 257 -8.38 1.40 -2.69
N THR A 258 -9.64 1.10 -3.04
CA THR A 258 -10.38 1.77 -4.12
C THR A 258 -11.73 2.32 -3.66
N ALA A 259 -12.11 2.17 -2.39
CA ALA A 259 -13.47 2.44 -1.91
C ALA A 259 -14.55 1.61 -2.61
N ARG A 260 -14.19 0.37 -3.00
CA ARG A 260 -15.04 -0.59 -3.72
C ARG A 260 -15.32 -0.26 -5.17
N THR A 261 -14.73 0.77 -5.74
CA THR A 261 -15.02 1.10 -7.14
C THR A 261 -14.54 0.00 -8.08
N SER A 262 -13.42 -0.67 -7.78
CA SER A 262 -12.91 -1.75 -8.65
C SER A 262 -13.69 -3.06 -8.55
N SER A 263 -14.23 -3.45 -7.40
CA SER A 263 -15.07 -4.67 -7.29
C SER A 263 -16.50 -4.46 -7.75
N LEU A 264 -16.97 -3.21 -7.77
CA LEU A 264 -18.31 -2.88 -8.23
C LEU A 264 -18.38 -2.62 -9.72
N ASP A 265 -17.24 -2.31 -10.34
CA ASP A 265 -17.13 -2.00 -11.76
C ASP A 265 -16.79 -3.24 -12.59
N ASP A 266 -17.62 -3.54 -13.59
CA ASP A 266 -17.41 -4.67 -14.49
C ASP A 266 -17.66 -4.29 -15.95
N ALA A 267 -16.86 -4.88 -16.84
CA ALA A 267 -16.97 -4.66 -18.27
C ALA A 267 -18.10 -5.54 -18.84
N ALA A 268 -19.23 -4.92 -19.18
CA ALA A 268 -20.35 -5.60 -19.80
C ALA A 268 -20.33 -5.43 -21.31
N THR A 269 -20.72 -6.49 -22.03
CA THR A 269 -21.04 -6.38 -23.47
C THR A 269 -22.55 -6.21 -23.61
N LEU A 270 -22.99 -5.16 -24.30
CA LEU A 270 -24.40 -4.94 -24.59
C LEU A 270 -24.89 -5.90 -25.69
N THR A 271 -26.21 -6.09 -25.79
CA THR A 271 -26.84 -6.82 -26.92
C THR A 271 -26.51 -6.21 -28.28
N THR A 272 -26.09 -4.95 -28.31
CA THR A 272 -25.59 -4.25 -29.50
C THR A 272 -24.15 -4.63 -29.89
N GLY A 273 -23.44 -5.40 -29.06
CA GLY A 273 -22.02 -5.72 -29.20
C GLY A 273 -21.07 -4.65 -28.66
N GLN A 274 -21.59 -3.53 -28.13
CA GLN A 274 -20.78 -2.48 -27.52
C GLN A 274 -20.31 -2.90 -26.13
N GLN A 275 -19.02 -2.73 -25.83
CA GLN A 275 -18.50 -2.87 -24.48
C GLN A 275 -18.72 -1.57 -23.70
N VAL A 276 -19.32 -1.69 -22.53
CA VAL A 276 -19.56 -0.58 -21.60
C VAL A 276 -19.14 -0.99 -20.19
N MET A 277 -18.69 -0.01 -19.44
CA MET A 277 -18.29 -0.18 -18.06
C MET A 277 -19.50 0.06 -17.17
N VAL A 278 -19.86 -0.91 -16.30
CA VAL A 278 -21.13 -0.90 -15.57
C VAL A 278 -20.93 -1.23 -14.11
N TRP A 279 -21.58 -0.45 -13.25
CA TRP A 279 -21.56 -0.68 -11.82
C TRP A 279 -22.69 -1.61 -11.38
N SER A 280 -22.31 -2.67 -10.64
CA SER A 280 -23.25 -3.58 -9.98
C SER A 280 -23.94 -2.91 -8.78
N ALA A 281 -23.27 -1.99 -8.11
CA ALA A 281 -23.83 -1.14 -7.06
C ALA A 281 -23.12 0.21 -6.99
N VAL A 282 -23.77 1.20 -6.36
CA VAL A 282 -23.13 2.49 -6.09
C VAL A 282 -22.17 2.33 -4.90
N PRO A 283 -20.90 2.75 -5.01
CA PRO A 283 -19.94 2.71 -3.91
C PRO A 283 -20.43 3.48 -2.68
N ASP A 284 -20.47 2.82 -1.53
CA ASP A 284 -20.84 3.42 -0.24
C ASP A 284 -19.58 3.79 0.56
N LEU A 285 -19.42 5.09 0.87
CA LEU A 285 -18.32 5.58 1.69
C LEU A 285 -18.36 5.04 3.13
N ALA A 286 -19.50 4.57 3.64
CA ALA A 286 -19.59 3.93 4.95
C ALA A 286 -18.81 2.60 4.99
N ASP A 287 -18.84 1.84 3.90
CA ASP A 287 -18.07 0.59 3.75
C ASP A 287 -16.57 0.89 3.76
N TRP A 288 -16.13 1.86 2.96
CA TRP A 288 -14.74 2.31 2.93
C TRP A 288 -14.24 2.80 4.31
N ARG A 289 -15.04 3.58 5.04
CA ARG A 289 -14.67 4.05 6.39
C ARG A 289 -14.48 2.88 7.36
N THR A 290 -15.42 1.93 7.33
CA THR A 290 -15.38 0.75 8.21
C THR A 290 -14.18 -0.13 7.89
N ALA A 291 -13.95 -0.40 6.60
CA ALA A 291 -12.80 -1.14 6.12
C ALA A 291 -11.48 -0.43 6.52
N THR A 292 -11.40 0.89 6.34
CA THR A 292 -10.23 1.69 6.73
C THR A 292 -9.91 1.55 8.21
N LEU A 293 -10.91 1.64 9.08
CA LEU A 293 -10.72 1.48 10.53
C LEU A 293 -10.25 0.07 10.88
N LEU A 294 -10.88 -0.95 10.30
CA LEU A 294 -10.55 -2.36 10.53
C LEU A 294 -9.10 -2.64 10.13
N TRP A 295 -8.72 -2.29 8.90
CA TRP A 295 -7.41 -2.60 8.36
C TRP A 295 -6.28 -1.76 8.97
N THR A 296 -6.55 -0.49 9.30
CA THR A 296 -5.59 0.35 10.03
C THR A 296 -5.38 -0.19 11.45
N GLY A 297 -6.46 -0.58 12.13
CA GLY A 297 -6.39 -1.21 13.45
C GLY A 297 -5.59 -2.51 13.42
N LEU A 298 -5.87 -3.38 12.45
CA LEU A 298 -5.13 -4.62 12.24
C LEU A 298 -3.63 -4.36 11.97
N GLY A 299 -3.32 -3.39 11.10
CA GLY A 299 -1.94 -2.98 10.80
C GLY A 299 -1.19 -2.45 12.02
N LEU A 300 -1.84 -1.62 12.84
CA LEU A 300 -1.26 -1.11 14.08
C LEU A 300 -1.02 -2.21 15.12
N LEU A 301 -1.96 -3.15 15.29
CA LEU A 301 -1.81 -4.30 16.17
C LEU A 301 -0.66 -5.22 15.71
N ALA A 302 -0.61 -5.53 14.42
CA ALA A 302 0.46 -6.35 13.83
C ALA A 302 1.83 -5.66 13.99
N LEU A 303 1.90 -4.35 13.73
CA LEU A 303 3.12 -3.56 13.90
C LEU A 303 3.59 -3.55 15.36
N TRP A 304 2.65 -3.38 16.29
CA TRP A 304 2.93 -3.39 17.71
C TRP A 304 3.45 -4.75 18.18
N ALA A 305 2.80 -5.85 17.76
CA ALA A 305 3.21 -7.22 18.06
C ALA A 305 4.61 -7.54 17.48
N ALA A 306 4.88 -7.12 16.24
CA ALA A 306 6.19 -7.27 15.61
C ALA A 306 7.28 -6.50 16.40
N ALA A 307 6.98 -5.28 16.84
CA ALA A 307 7.92 -4.46 17.60
C ALA A 307 8.12 -4.96 19.05
N SER A 308 7.13 -5.62 19.66
CA SER A 308 7.21 -6.12 21.04
C SER A 308 7.97 -7.46 21.17
N ARG A 309 7.89 -8.34 20.16
CA ARG A 309 8.54 -9.67 20.13
C ARG A 309 10.04 -9.64 20.42
N HIS A 310 10.71 -8.52 20.15
CA HIS A 310 12.15 -8.37 20.40
C HIS A 310 12.56 -8.27 21.88
N ARG A 311 11.61 -8.20 22.80
CA ARG A 311 11.89 -8.12 24.25
C ARG A 311 12.19 -9.49 24.87
N GLU A 312 11.67 -10.58 24.30
CA GLU A 312 11.72 -11.92 24.90
C GLU A 312 13.10 -12.58 24.81
N ARG A 313 13.85 -12.32 23.73
CA ARG A 313 15.19 -12.93 23.51
C ARG A 313 16.31 -12.43 24.42
N ARG A 314 16.03 -11.54 25.39
CA ARG A 314 17.02 -11.09 26.39
C ARG A 314 16.84 -11.76 27.76
N ARG A 315 15.75 -12.51 27.98
CA ARG A 315 15.45 -13.15 29.27
C ARG A 315 15.73 -14.66 29.29
N ALA A 316 16.07 -15.24 28.14
CA ALA A 316 16.58 -16.60 27.99
C ALA A 316 18.06 -16.51 27.66
#